data_AF-A0A101Y4S6-F1
#
_entry.id   AF-A0A101Y4S6-F1
#
_cell.length_a   1.000
_cell.length_b   1.000
_cell.length_c   1.000
_cell.angle_alpha   90.00
_cell.angle_beta   90.00
_cell.angle_gamma   90.00
#
_symmetry.space_group_name_H-M   'P 1'
#
loop_
_entity.id
_entity.type
_entity.pdbx_description
1 polymer ?
#
loop_
_entity_poly.entity_id
_entity_poly.type
_entity_poly.pdbx_seq_one_letter_code
_entity_poly.pdbx_strand_id
1 'polypeptide(L)'
;MRAGVLAIAVTGLIYLLIVVAAIGLFGSEETKLMIYPTLESARSAVVGEGFLERLDAIFIVLWVISVFTTLYSTYYLAACLLQQMFAFRDQRMSSTLILPFTFIIAAFPANVFETYSWSLALGAGSMIILSLYLFMLWSMYLIRRTRKRGAAR
;
A
#
# COMPACT_ATOMS: atom_id res chain seq x y z
N MET A 1 2.13 2.53 21.27
CA MET A 1 3.29 2.97 20.46
C MET A 1 4.33 1.87 20.25
N ARG A 2 4.81 1.17 21.29
CA ARG A 2 5.84 0.11 21.16
C ARG A 2 5.50 -0.99 20.14
N ALA A 3 4.28 -1.51 20.17
CA ALA A 3 3.82 -2.54 19.22
C ALA A 3 3.81 -2.05 17.75
N GLY A 4 3.45 -0.79 17.51
CA GLY A 4 3.45 -0.22 16.16
C GLY A 4 4.86 -0.06 15.59
N VAL A 5 5.81 0.40 16.40
CA VAL A 5 7.22 0.50 16.00
C VAL A 5 7.79 -0.89 15.69
N LEU A 6 7.47 -1.88 16.53
CA LEU A 6 7.93 -3.26 16.34
C LEU A 6 7.35 -3.88 15.06
N ALA A 7 6.06 -3.65 14.78
CA ALA A 7 5.43 -4.10 13.53
C ALA A 7 6.13 -3.49 12.30
N ILE A 8 6.35 -2.16 12.30
CA ILE A 8 7.04 -1.48 11.19
C ILE A 8 8.46 -2.03 11.00
N ALA A 9 9.20 -2.24 12.08
CA ALA A 9 10.57 -2.76 12.01
C ALA A 9 10.62 -4.19 11.46
N VAL A 10 9.74 -5.07 11.95
CA VAL A 10 9.67 -6.47 11.49
C VAL A 10 9.24 -6.53 10.02
N THR A 11 8.20 -5.79 9.64
CA THR A 11 7.75 -5.73 8.24
C THR A 11 8.84 -5.17 7.33
N GLY A 12 9.53 -4.11 7.74
CA GLY A 12 10.65 -3.53 6.98
C GLY A 12 11.80 -4.53 6.80
N LEU A 13 12.15 -5.29 7.83
CA LEU A 13 13.18 -6.32 7.75
C LEU A 13 12.79 -7.44 6.77
N ILE A 14 11.55 -7.91 6.81
CA ILE A 14 11.04 -8.94 5.89
C ILE A 14 11.13 -8.44 4.44
N TYR A 15 10.69 -7.21 4.16
CA TYR A 15 10.80 -6.63 2.82
C TYR A 15 12.26 -6.52 2.34
N LEU A 16 13.17 -6.13 3.23
CA LEU A 16 14.60 -6.05 2.90
C LEU A 16 15.16 -7.42 2.53
N LEU A 17 14.84 -8.47 3.29
CA LEU A 17 15.25 -9.84 2.99
C LEU A 17 14.73 -10.32 1.64
N ILE A 18 13.47 -10.00 1.31
CA ILE A 18 12.87 -10.34 0.01
C ILE A 18 13.62 -9.66 -1.14
N VAL A 19 13.96 -8.37 -1.00
CA VAL A 19 14.69 -7.63 -2.03
C VAL A 19 16.10 -8.19 -2.22
N VAL A 20 16.81 -8.47 -1.13
CA VAL A 20 18.15 -9.06 -1.18
C VAL A 20 18.11 -10.44 -1.83
N ALA A 21 17.12 -11.28 -1.50
CA ALA A 21 16.94 -12.58 -2.12
C ALA A 21 16.65 -12.49 -3.63
N ALA A 22 15.77 -11.57 -4.04
CA ALA A 22 15.44 -11.37 -5.46
C ALA A 22 16.67 -10.93 -6.28
N ILE A 23 17.43 -9.94 -5.77
CA ILE A 23 18.67 -9.48 -6.42
C ILE A 23 19.73 -10.58 -6.42
N GLY A 24 19.81 -11.39 -5.35
CA GLY A 24 20.75 -12.50 -5.26
C GLY A 24 20.45 -13.66 -6.22
N LEU A 25 19.17 -13.94 -6.49
CA LEU A 25 18.74 -15.01 -7.39
C LEU A 25 18.82 -14.61 -8.87
N PHE A 26 18.36 -13.40 -9.21
CA PHE A 26 18.18 -13.00 -10.61
C PHE A 26 19.22 -11.96 -11.08
N GLY A 27 19.91 -11.29 -10.16
CA GLY A 27 20.78 -10.17 -10.50
C GLY A 27 20.02 -8.85 -10.63
N SER A 28 20.75 -7.73 -10.56
CA SER A 28 20.14 -6.38 -10.49
C SER A 28 19.48 -5.91 -11.78
N GLU A 29 19.94 -6.39 -12.94
CA GLU A 29 19.40 -5.98 -14.24
C GLU A 29 18.15 -6.79 -14.59
N GLU A 30 18.18 -8.11 -14.41
CA GLU A 30 17.02 -8.97 -14.69
C GLU A 30 15.85 -8.68 -13.75
N THR A 31 16.12 -8.41 -12.46
CA THR A 31 15.06 -8.07 -11.48
C THR A 31 14.25 -6.83 -11.89
N LYS A 32 14.85 -5.89 -12.64
CA LYS A 32 14.15 -4.68 -13.11
C LYS A 32 13.19 -4.95 -14.27
N LEU A 33 13.45 -6.02 -15.03
CA LEU A 33 12.63 -6.41 -16.18
C LEU A 33 11.42 -7.25 -15.75
N MET A 34 11.50 -7.88 -14.57
CA MET A 34 10.43 -8.67 -13.98
C MET A 34 9.39 -7.81 -13.28
N ILE A 35 8.11 -7.99 -13.63
CA ILE A 35 6.99 -7.27 -12.98
C ILE A 35 6.75 -7.80 -11.56
N TYR A 36 6.97 -9.10 -11.34
CA TYR A 36 6.70 -9.79 -10.07
C TYR A 36 7.87 -10.68 -9.63
N PRO A 37 9.03 -10.11 -9.28
CA PRO A 37 10.24 -10.87 -8.94
C PRO A 37 10.07 -11.78 -7.72
N THR A 38 9.12 -11.49 -6.83
CA THR A 38 8.74 -12.36 -5.70
C THR A 38 8.00 -13.61 -6.13
N LEU A 39 7.13 -13.50 -7.13
CA LEU A 39 6.43 -14.64 -7.72
C LEU A 39 7.40 -15.49 -8.54
N GLU A 40 8.31 -14.85 -9.28
CA GLU A 40 9.35 -15.56 -10.02
C GLU A 40 10.33 -16.28 -9.08
N SER A 41 10.71 -15.66 -7.96
CA SER A 41 11.47 -16.31 -6.89
C SER A 41 10.74 -17.55 -6.34
N ALA A 42 9.43 -17.44 -6.11
CA ALA A 42 8.61 -18.54 -5.61
C ALA A 42 8.50 -19.70 -6.63
N ARG A 43 8.44 -19.37 -7.92
CA ARG A 43 8.48 -20.35 -9.01
C ARG A 43 9.84 -21.01 -9.17
N SER A 44 10.94 -20.27 -9.00
CA SER A 44 12.29 -20.83 -9.12
C SER A 44 12.70 -21.68 -7.92
N ALA A 45 12.05 -21.50 -6.77
CA ALA A 45 12.30 -22.24 -5.55
C ALA A 45 11.73 -23.69 -5.56
N VAL A 46 11.76 -24.38 -6.71
CA VAL A 46 11.38 -25.80 -6.82
C VAL A 46 12.40 -26.65 -6.07
N VAL A 47 12.11 -26.92 -4.80
CA VAL A 47 12.90 -27.84 -3.98
C VAL A 47 12.35 -29.24 -4.15
N GLY A 48 12.76 -29.97 -5.20
CA GLY A 48 12.56 -31.43 -5.30
C GLY A 48 11.46 -31.94 -6.24
N GLU A 49 11.57 -33.22 -6.58
CA GLU A 49 10.65 -33.97 -7.47
C GLU A 49 9.36 -34.34 -6.72
N GLY A 50 8.21 -33.83 -7.20
CA GLY A 50 6.89 -34.18 -6.69
C GLY A 50 6.34 -33.26 -5.59
N PHE A 51 5.08 -32.84 -5.73
CA PHE A 51 4.31 -31.92 -4.88
C PHE A 51 4.80 -30.45 -4.81
N LEU A 52 6.11 -30.19 -4.71
CA LEU A 52 6.66 -28.83 -4.57
C LEU A 52 6.63 -28.02 -5.89
N GLU A 53 6.45 -28.68 -7.03
CA GLU A 53 6.18 -28.07 -8.35
C GLU A 53 4.87 -27.26 -8.38
N ARG A 54 3.92 -27.54 -7.48
CA ARG A 54 2.60 -26.87 -7.40
C ARG A 54 2.51 -25.80 -6.33
N LEU A 55 3.61 -25.48 -5.62
CA LEU A 55 3.63 -24.41 -4.62
C LEU A 55 3.26 -23.04 -5.21
N ASP A 56 3.54 -22.81 -6.50
CA ASP A 56 3.11 -21.59 -7.20
C ASP A 56 1.59 -21.36 -7.09
N ALA A 57 0.79 -22.42 -7.19
CA ALA A 57 -0.66 -22.32 -7.06
C ALA A 57 -1.08 -21.91 -5.63
N ILE A 58 -0.44 -22.46 -4.61
CA ILE A 58 -0.72 -22.10 -3.20
C ILE A 58 -0.32 -20.65 -2.93
N PHE A 59 0.83 -20.23 -3.46
CA PHE A 59 1.31 -18.85 -3.35
C PHE A 59 0.31 -17.88 -3.98
N ILE A 60 -0.16 -18.14 -5.20
CA ILE A 60 -1.17 -17.31 -5.86
C ILE A 60 -2.47 -17.24 -5.03
N VAL A 61 -2.95 -18.35 -4.48
CA VAL A 61 -4.16 -18.34 -3.63
C VAL A 61 -3.98 -17.43 -2.41
N LEU A 62 -2.88 -17.57 -1.68
CA LEU A 62 -2.60 -16.72 -0.51
C LEU A 62 -2.43 -15.26 -0.92
N TRP A 63 -1.79 -15.02 -2.06
CA TRP A 63 -1.58 -13.67 -2.57
C TRP A 63 -2.90 -13.00 -2.97
N VAL A 64 -3.80 -13.71 -3.66
CA VAL A 64 -5.13 -13.21 -4.02
C VAL A 64 -5.95 -12.88 -2.78
N ILE A 65 -5.92 -13.73 -1.74
CA ILE A 65 -6.60 -13.45 -0.47
C ILE A 65 -6.04 -12.18 0.18
N SER A 66 -4.71 -12.01 0.18
CA SER A 66 -4.05 -10.82 0.70
C SER A 66 -4.46 -9.56 -0.07
N VAL A 67 -4.40 -9.59 -1.41
CA VAL A 67 -4.82 -8.48 -2.27
C VAL A 67 -6.28 -8.14 -2.08
N PHE A 68 -7.16 -9.15 -2.05
CA PHE A 68 -8.59 -8.96 -1.80
C PHE A 68 -8.85 -8.30 -0.44
N THR A 69 -8.16 -8.73 0.60
CA THR A 69 -8.30 -8.16 1.95
C THR A 69 -7.89 -6.69 1.97
N THR A 70 -6.79 -6.33 1.29
CA THR A 70 -6.33 -4.94 1.17
C THR A 70 -7.30 -4.09 0.36
N LEU A 71 -7.79 -4.60 -0.79
CA LEU A 71 -8.79 -3.92 -1.61
C LEU A 71 -10.09 -3.68 -0.83
N TYR A 72 -10.61 -4.71 -0.17
CA TYR A 72 -11.82 -4.60 0.64
C TYR A 72 -11.66 -3.60 1.79
N SER A 73 -10.53 -3.67 2.52
CA SER A 73 -10.25 -2.77 3.64
C SER A 73 -10.14 -1.31 3.19
N THR A 74 -9.43 -1.05 2.09
CA THR A 74 -9.27 0.31 1.55
C THR A 74 -10.58 0.86 1.00
N TYR A 75 -11.36 0.05 0.28
CA TYR A 75 -12.70 0.40 -0.18
C TYR A 75 -13.65 0.72 0.97
N TYR A 76 -13.65 -0.12 2.01
CA TYR A 76 -14.46 0.10 3.21
C TYR A 76 -14.09 1.40 3.93
N LEU A 77 -12.80 1.68 4.09
CA LEU A 77 -12.31 2.92 4.68
C LEU A 77 -12.72 4.14 3.84
N ALA A 78 -12.59 4.07 2.51
CA ALA A 78 -13.03 5.13 1.60
C ALA A 78 -14.53 5.42 1.75
N ALA A 79 -15.37 4.38 1.80
CA ALA A 79 -16.81 4.52 2.01
C ALA A 79 -17.16 5.13 3.38
N CYS A 80 -16.47 4.73 4.44
CA CYS A 80 -16.67 5.29 5.77
C CYS A 80 -16.25 6.76 5.85
N LEU A 81 -15.10 7.11 5.26
CA LEU A 81 -14.63 8.50 5.19
C LEU A 81 -15.58 9.38 4.39
N LEU A 82 -16.05 8.89 3.24
CA LEU A 82 -17.02 9.62 2.43
C LEU A 82 -18.34 9.86 3.17
N GLN A 83 -18.82 8.84 3.89
CA GLN A 83 -20.00 8.98 4.75
C GLN A 83 -19.82 10.08 5.79
N GLN A 84 -18.66 10.14 6.44
CA GLN A 84 -18.37 11.16 7.45
C GLN A 84 -18.22 12.56 6.84
N MET A 85 -17.59 12.68 5.67
CA MET A 85 -17.39 13.97 5.00
C MET A 85 -18.70 14.60 4.52
N PHE A 86 -19.62 13.79 4.00
CA PHE A 86 -20.90 14.26 3.47
C PHE A 86 -22.07 14.08 4.45
N ALA A 87 -21.79 13.66 5.70
CA ALA A 87 -22.77 13.37 6.74
C ALA A 87 -23.92 12.46 6.26
N PHE A 88 -23.62 11.48 5.41
CA PHE A 88 -24.62 10.54 4.91
C PHE A 88 -25.14 9.66 6.06
N ARG A 89 -26.46 9.52 6.12
CA ARG A 89 -27.15 8.79 7.20
C ARG A 89 -26.94 7.28 7.14
N ASP A 90 -26.62 6.74 5.96
CA ASP A 90 -26.38 5.30 5.74
C ASP A 90 -25.06 5.06 4.98
N GLN A 91 -24.27 4.12 5.50
CA GLN A 91 -23.02 3.67 4.89
C GLN A 91 -23.27 2.96 3.55
N ARG A 92 -24.43 2.31 3.39
CA ARG A 92 -24.82 1.64 2.13
C ARG A 92 -24.87 2.61 0.96
N MET A 93 -25.32 3.84 1.20
CA MET A 93 -25.39 4.88 0.19
C MET A 93 -23.99 5.33 -0.26
N SER A 94 -23.06 5.49 0.69
CA SER A 94 -21.67 5.87 0.40
C SER A 94 -20.92 4.78 -0.35
N SER A 95 -21.10 3.51 0.05
CA SER A 95 -20.53 2.36 -0.67
C SER A 95 -21.06 2.27 -2.10
N THR A 96 -22.38 2.35 -2.29
CA THR A 96 -22.99 2.26 -3.63
C THR A 96 -22.53 3.39 -4.55
N LEU A 97 -22.26 4.58 -4.00
CA LEU A 97 -21.74 5.70 -4.78
C LEU A 97 -20.28 5.47 -5.21
N ILE A 98 -19.42 4.98 -4.32
CA ILE A 98 -17.98 4.78 -4.63
C ILE A 98 -17.75 3.64 -5.62
N LEU A 99 -18.62 2.64 -5.64
CA LEU A 99 -18.49 1.46 -6.51
C LEU A 99 -18.31 1.82 -8.00
N PRO A 100 -19.22 2.58 -8.67
CA PRO A 100 -19.04 2.97 -10.06
C PRO A 100 -17.81 3.83 -10.29
N PHE A 101 -17.48 4.75 -9.38
CA PHE A 101 -16.25 5.56 -9.51
C PHE A 101 -15.00 4.70 -9.48
N THR A 102 -14.95 3.71 -8.59
CA THR A 102 -13.82 2.78 -8.48
C THR A 102 -13.67 1.95 -9.76
N PHE A 103 -14.78 1.49 -10.34
CA PHE A 103 -14.76 0.76 -11.62
C PHE A 103 -14.28 1.62 -12.79
N ILE A 104 -14.74 2.87 -12.89
CA ILE A 104 -14.31 3.78 -13.97
C ILE A 104 -12.81 4.06 -13.86
N ILE A 105 -12.30 4.32 -12.66
CA ILE A 105 -10.87 4.56 -12.43
C ILE A 105 -10.06 3.29 -12.73
N ALA A 106 -10.55 2.11 -12.36
CA ALA A 106 -9.88 0.84 -12.65
C ALA A 106 -9.84 0.51 -14.15
N ALA A 107 -10.83 0.96 -14.92
CA ALA A 107 -10.90 0.78 -16.36
C ALA A 107 -10.10 1.83 -17.16
N PHE A 108 -9.58 2.86 -16.49
CA PHE A 108 -8.87 3.97 -17.15
C PHE A 108 -7.52 3.56 -17.75
N PRO A 109 -6.64 2.80 -17.06
CA PRO A 109 -5.36 2.39 -17.63
C PRO A 109 -5.58 1.31 -18.69
N ALA A 110 -5.02 1.51 -19.88
CA ALA A 110 -5.18 0.55 -20.98
C ALA A 110 -4.28 -0.68 -20.82
N ASN A 111 -3.17 -0.53 -20.10
CA ASN A 111 -2.12 -1.55 -19.98
C ASN A 111 -1.56 -1.62 -18.56
N VAL A 112 -1.02 -2.79 -18.20
CA VAL A 112 -0.39 -3.02 -16.89
C VAL A 112 0.73 -2.03 -16.60
N PHE A 113 1.59 -1.73 -17.58
CA PHE A 113 2.67 -0.74 -17.43
C PHE A 113 2.15 0.66 -17.08
N GLU A 114 1.04 1.06 -17.69
CA GLU A 114 0.41 2.34 -17.41
C GLU A 114 -0.14 2.37 -15.98
N THR A 115 -0.78 1.29 -15.53
CA THR A 115 -1.25 1.12 -14.14
C THR A 115 -0.11 1.29 -13.13
N TYR A 116 1.07 0.72 -13.40
CA TYR A 116 2.24 0.91 -12.54
C TYR A 116 2.72 2.35 -12.52
N SER A 117 2.76 3.02 -13.67
CA SER A 117 3.17 4.44 -13.75
C SER A 117 2.22 5.36 -12.97
N TRP A 118 0.91 5.15 -13.11
CA TRP A 118 -0.12 5.84 -12.34
C TRP A 118 0.00 5.53 -10.84
N SER A 119 0.26 4.28 -10.48
CA SER A 119 0.47 3.87 -9.09
C SER A 119 1.68 4.58 -8.45
N LEU A 120 2.80 4.67 -9.17
CA LEU A 120 4.00 5.38 -8.72
C LEU A 120 3.74 6.89 -8.58
N ALA A 121 3.06 7.51 -9.55
CA ALA A 121 2.72 8.93 -9.51
C ALA A 121 1.78 9.26 -8.35
N LEU A 122 0.72 8.47 -8.16
CA LEU A 122 -0.21 8.61 -7.04
C LEU A 122 0.48 8.36 -5.69
N GLY A 123 1.37 7.37 -5.63
CA GLY A 123 2.20 7.08 -4.46
C GLY A 123 3.06 8.29 -4.07
N ALA A 124 3.83 8.83 -5.00
CA ALA A 124 4.66 10.02 -4.78
C ALA A 124 3.81 11.24 -4.37
N GLY A 125 2.69 11.47 -5.06
CA GLY A 125 1.74 12.55 -4.72
C GLY A 125 1.18 12.40 -3.30
N SER A 126 0.75 11.20 -2.92
CA SER A 126 0.22 10.93 -1.57
C SER A 126 1.26 11.16 -0.48
N MET A 127 2.53 10.77 -0.71
CA MET A 127 3.62 11.01 0.23
C MET A 127 3.87 12.50 0.44
N ILE A 128 3.84 13.30 -0.63
CA ILE A 128 4.01 14.76 -0.55
C ILE A 128 2.87 15.38 0.27
N ILE A 129 1.62 15.00 -0.02
CA ILE A 129 0.44 15.54 0.68
C ILE A 129 0.47 15.20 2.17
N LEU A 130 0.74 13.95 2.53
CA LEU A 130 0.83 13.51 3.92
C LEU A 130 1.98 14.20 4.66
N SER A 131 3.14 14.35 4.01
CA SER A 131 4.27 15.07 4.58
C SER A 131 3.91 16.53 4.84
N LEU A 132 3.32 17.21 3.86
CA LEU A 132 2.91 18.61 3.98
C LEU A 132 1.90 18.82 5.12
N TYR A 133 0.91 17.93 5.25
CA TYR A 133 -0.06 17.96 6.34
C TYR A 133 0.62 17.82 7.71
N LEU A 134 1.60 16.93 7.85
CA LEU A 134 2.35 16.74 9.09
C LEU A 134 3.18 17.98 9.44
N PHE A 135 3.84 18.59 8.45
CA PHE A 135 4.56 19.86 8.63
C PHE A 135 3.63 21.01 9.04
N MET A 136 2.41 21.06 8.50
CA MET A 136 1.41 22.06 8.88
C MET A 136 0.97 21.90 10.34
N LEU A 137 0.74 20.67 10.80
CA LEU A 137 0.43 20.40 12.21
C LEU A 137 1.59 20.78 13.14
N TRP A 138 2.82 20.49 12.73
CA TRP A 138 4.03 20.82 13.49
C TRP A 138 4.26 22.33 13.58
N SER A 139 4.03 23.07 12.50
CA SER A 139 4.14 24.53 12.50
C SER A 139 3.08 25.18 13.40
N MET A 140 1.84 24.70 13.36
CA MET A 140 0.78 25.15 14.29
C MET A 140 1.14 24.88 15.75
N TYR A 141 1.77 23.73 16.04
CA TYR A 141 2.26 23.41 17.39
C TYR A 141 3.34 24.40 17.85
N LEU A 142 4.31 24.73 17.00
CA LEU A 142 5.36 25.72 17.32
C LEU A 142 4.78 27.11 17.60
N ILE A 143 3.86 27.57 16.75
CA ILE A 143 3.19 28.87 16.91
C ILE A 143 2.37 28.93 18.22
N ARG A 144 1.68 27.84 18.57
CA ARG A 144 0.95 27.76 19.86
C ARG A 144 1.89 27.73 21.07
N ARG A 145 3.07 27.11 20.95
CA ARG A 145 4.08 27.04 22.01
C ARG A 145 4.75 28.39 22.27
N THR A 146 5.03 29.18 21.23
CA THR A 146 5.59 30.53 21.38
C THR A 146 4.58 31.51 21.99
N ARG A 147 3.30 31.43 21.61
CA ARG A 147 2.23 32.27 22.18
C ARG A 147 1.98 32.02 23.68
N LYS A 148 2.05 30.76 24.14
CA LYS A 148 1.91 30.44 25.58
C LYS A 148 3.10 30.92 26.44
N ARG A 149 4.30 31.02 25.87
CA ARG A 149 5.48 31.58 26.57
C ARG A 149 5.47 33.10 26.65
N GLY A 150 4.84 33.78 25.69
CA GLY A 150 4.68 35.24 25.71
C GLY A 150 3.60 35.75 26.68
N ALA A 151 2.60 34.94 27.00
CA ALA A 151 1.52 35.30 27.94
C ALA A 151 1.84 35.01 29.42
N ALA A 152 2.99 34.40 29.71
CA ALA A 152 3.46 34.08 31.06
C ALA A 152 4.63 34.99 31.52
N ARG A 153 4.83 36.12 30.84
CA ARG A 153 5.76 37.19 31.21
C ARG A 153 4.98 38.47 31.48
#